data_AF-A0A955NKK1-F1
#
_entry.id   AF-A0A955NKK1-F1
#
_cell.length_a   1.000
_cell.length_b   1.000
_cell.length_c   1.000
_cell.angle_alpha   90.00
_cell.angle_beta   90.00
_cell.angle_gamma   90.00
#
_symmetry.space_group_name_H-M   'P 1'
#
loop_
_entity.id
_entity.type
_entity.pdbx_description
1 polymer ?
#
loop_
_entity_poly.entity_id
_entity_poly.type
_entity_poly.pdbx_seq_one_letter_code
_entity_poly.pdbx_strand_id
1 'polypeptide(L)'
;MAAAEDPHNTGYDPHSHPSSPEAIGVSEVFLEFQEQLSRVAKVNRPVLLIGERGTGKELAARRIHHLSQRWESPLVALNCAALSPTLIESELFGHSEGAFTGSRGARKGRFELADGGTLFLDEIGNVPMETQEKILRVVEYGGFEPVGSSRTIRVDVRIVGATNADLPKLAEMGEFKEDLLDRLSFEVLYLPPLRARKDDILLLANHFASRMSYELRRAEPPEFSTEAEQKLLVYSWPGNIRQLKNVIERAVYRTDQNLIEDIVFDPFRCPYPVATAQSNDSGEGRGAPPMLKSDDTFEDAVRDFTVTLIRSALEECKHNQKKAAERLGMTYHQFRWVYQKHKDLLQSDEDELSIL
;
A
#
# COMPACT_ATOMS: atom_id res chain seq x y z
N MET A 1 -68.48 -21.51 -14.02
CA MET A 1 -67.39 -21.63 -15.01
C MET A 1 -66.35 -20.61 -14.63
N ALA A 2 -65.13 -21.08 -14.41
CA ALA A 2 -64.04 -20.39 -13.74
C ALA A 2 -63.28 -19.42 -14.67
N ALA A 3 -62.70 -18.38 -14.06
CA ALA A 3 -61.44 -17.72 -14.42
C ALA A 3 -61.16 -16.71 -13.28
N ALA A 4 -60.47 -17.08 -12.19
CA ALA A 4 -59.01 -17.08 -12.05
C ALA A 4 -58.41 -15.68 -12.27
N GLU A 5 -58.28 -14.92 -11.19
CA GLU A 5 -57.42 -13.74 -11.11
C GLU A 5 -55.98 -14.20 -10.89
N ASP A 6 -55.10 -13.89 -11.85
CA ASP A 6 -53.65 -14.05 -11.72
C ASP A 6 -53.05 -12.86 -10.93
N PRO A 7 -52.30 -13.07 -9.83
CA PRO A 7 -51.58 -12.01 -9.14
C PRO A 7 -50.09 -12.08 -9.49
N HIS A 8 -49.73 -11.81 -10.75
CA HIS A 8 -48.33 -11.59 -11.13
C HIS A 8 -48.23 -10.48 -12.18
N ASN A 9 -48.17 -9.23 -11.70
CA ASN A 9 -47.57 -8.15 -12.48
C ASN A 9 -46.45 -7.52 -11.64
N THR A 10 -45.30 -8.18 -11.66
CA THR A 10 -44.02 -7.61 -11.26
C THR A 10 -43.70 -6.44 -12.18
N GLY A 11 -43.84 -5.21 -11.65
CA GLY A 11 -43.30 -4.01 -12.27
C GLY A 11 -41.78 -4.09 -12.29
N TYR A 12 -41.22 -4.73 -13.31
CA TYR A 12 -39.81 -4.66 -13.67
C TYR A 12 -39.65 -3.39 -14.52
N ASP A 13 -39.14 -2.33 -13.90
CA ASP A 13 -38.81 -1.08 -14.56
C ASP A 13 -37.44 -1.24 -15.25
N PRO A 14 -37.34 -1.21 -16.60
CA PRO A 14 -36.11 -1.56 -17.33
C PRO A 14 -35.06 -0.45 -17.33
N HIS A 15 -35.27 0.63 -16.56
CA HIS A 15 -34.34 1.77 -16.45
C HIS A 15 -33.64 1.86 -15.09
N SER A 16 -33.47 0.74 -14.37
CA SER A 16 -32.49 0.71 -13.28
C SER A 16 -31.08 0.79 -13.87
N HIS A 17 -30.53 2.01 -13.95
CA HIS A 17 -29.10 2.21 -14.13
C HIS A 17 -28.36 1.26 -13.17
N PRO A 18 -27.33 0.52 -13.63
CA PRO A 18 -26.60 -0.39 -12.77
C PRO A 18 -26.11 0.42 -11.58
N SER A 19 -26.61 0.09 -10.39
CA SER A 19 -26.32 0.76 -9.13
C SER A 19 -24.82 1.04 -9.08
N SER A 20 -24.43 2.31 -9.24
CA SER A 20 -23.03 2.69 -9.15
C SER A 20 -22.51 2.14 -7.83
N PRO A 21 -21.34 1.47 -7.79
CA PRO A 21 -20.80 0.98 -6.52
C PRO A 21 -20.83 2.14 -5.53
N GLU A 22 -21.65 2.00 -4.50
CA GLU A 22 -21.95 3.13 -3.62
C GLU A 22 -20.76 3.28 -2.67
N ALA A 23 -20.29 4.50 -2.50
CA ALA A 23 -19.18 4.78 -1.60
C ALA A 23 -19.73 4.77 -0.17
N ILE A 24 -19.59 3.64 0.52
CA ILE A 24 -20.14 3.40 1.86
C ILE A 24 -19.27 4.09 2.90
N GLY A 25 -19.91 4.89 3.76
CA GLY A 25 -19.29 5.51 4.93
C GLY A 25 -20.23 6.50 5.61
N VAL A 26 -20.09 6.61 6.93
CA VAL A 26 -20.86 7.49 7.82
C VAL A 26 -19.96 8.44 8.61
N SER A 27 -18.64 8.27 8.55
CA SER A 27 -17.68 9.13 9.24
C SER A 27 -17.73 10.57 8.75
N GLU A 28 -17.59 11.52 9.67
CA GLU A 28 -17.63 12.96 9.37
C GLU A 28 -16.62 13.36 8.30
N VAL A 29 -15.36 12.90 8.44
CA VAL A 29 -14.28 13.14 7.47
C VAL A 29 -14.64 12.65 6.06
N PHE A 30 -15.35 11.52 5.97
CA PHE A 30 -15.78 10.98 4.69
C PHE A 30 -16.97 11.77 4.11
N LEU A 31 -17.90 12.23 4.95
CA LEU A 31 -19.02 13.08 4.53
C LEU A 31 -18.52 14.44 4.02
N GLU A 32 -17.55 15.06 4.70
CA GLU A 32 -16.89 16.28 4.23
C GLU A 32 -16.22 16.07 2.86
N PHE A 33 -15.49 14.96 2.69
CA PHE A 33 -14.90 14.59 1.41
C PHE A 33 -15.96 14.40 0.32
N GLN A 34 -17.08 13.74 0.62
CA GLN A 34 -18.19 13.57 -0.32
C GLN A 34 -18.84 14.90 -0.72
N GLU A 35 -18.94 15.85 0.21
CA GLU A 35 -19.46 17.17 -0.07
C GLU A 35 -18.53 17.95 -1.01
N GLN A 36 -17.22 17.96 -0.73
CA GLN A 36 -16.22 18.56 -1.61
C GLN A 36 -16.25 17.94 -3.00
N LEU A 37 -16.27 16.60 -3.06
CA LEU A 37 -16.39 15.85 -4.32
C LEU A 37 -17.63 16.27 -5.12
N SER A 38 -18.77 16.42 -4.44
CA SER A 38 -20.03 16.81 -5.07
C SER A 38 -20.03 18.25 -5.60
N ARG A 39 -19.34 19.18 -4.91
CA ARG A 39 -19.16 20.56 -5.37
C ARG A 39 -18.31 20.61 -6.65
N VAL A 40 -17.21 19.85 -6.64
CA VAL A 40 -16.22 19.83 -7.73
C VAL A 40 -16.73 19.08 -8.95
N ALA A 41 -17.58 18.06 -8.76
CA ALA A 41 -18.19 17.31 -9.86
C ALA A 41 -18.97 18.20 -10.84
N LYS A 42 -19.61 19.27 -10.34
CA LYS A 42 -20.39 20.22 -11.15
C LYS A 42 -19.53 21.11 -12.05
N VAL A 43 -18.24 21.26 -11.73
CA VAL A 43 -17.32 22.13 -12.45
C VAL A 43 -16.56 21.30 -13.50
N ASN A 44 -16.58 21.76 -14.75
CA ASN A 44 -15.86 21.10 -15.84
C ASN A 44 -14.38 21.53 -15.88
N ARG A 45 -13.64 21.20 -14.82
CA ARG A 45 -12.20 21.47 -14.67
C ARG A 45 -11.46 20.20 -14.26
N PRO A 46 -10.13 20.16 -14.47
CA PRO A 46 -9.30 19.06 -13.97
C PRO A 46 -9.41 18.90 -12.45
N VAL A 47 -9.28 17.67 -11.97
CA VAL A 47 -9.32 17.35 -10.54
C VAL A 47 -8.21 16.36 -10.23
N LEU A 48 -7.48 16.58 -9.14
CA LEU A 48 -6.50 15.64 -8.61
C LEU A 48 -7.03 14.95 -7.36
N LEU A 49 -6.98 13.62 -7.34
CA LEU A 49 -7.32 12.77 -6.22
C LEU A 49 -6.04 12.25 -5.57
N ILE A 50 -5.71 12.76 -4.40
CA ILE A 50 -4.53 12.35 -3.64
C ILE A 50 -4.97 11.38 -2.55
N GLY A 51 -4.31 10.23 -2.47
CA GLY A 51 -4.57 9.30 -1.38
C GLY A 51 -3.75 8.04 -1.45
N GLU A 52 -3.62 7.39 -0.29
CA GLU A 52 -2.90 6.14 -0.16
C GLU A 52 -3.46 5.04 -1.06
N ARG A 53 -2.67 3.99 -1.27
CA ARG A 53 -3.11 2.85 -2.06
C ARG A 53 -4.28 2.16 -1.35
N GLY A 54 -5.32 1.84 -2.10
CA GLY A 54 -6.48 1.11 -1.58
C GLY A 54 -7.53 1.95 -0.83
N THR A 55 -7.47 3.29 -0.88
CA THR A 55 -8.50 4.18 -0.31
C THR A 55 -9.75 4.34 -1.18
N GLY A 56 -9.73 3.86 -2.43
CA GLY A 56 -10.87 3.93 -3.34
C GLY A 56 -10.86 5.12 -4.31
N LYS A 57 -9.68 5.58 -4.76
CA LYS A 57 -9.53 6.67 -5.73
C LYS A 57 -10.35 6.48 -7.02
N GLU A 58 -10.39 5.26 -7.55
CA GLU A 58 -11.22 4.94 -8.73
C GLU A 58 -12.72 5.15 -8.46
N LEU A 59 -13.19 4.81 -7.26
CA LEU A 59 -14.58 5.00 -6.88
C LEU A 59 -14.94 6.48 -6.80
N ALA A 60 -14.04 7.28 -6.22
CA ALA A 60 -14.18 8.73 -6.17
C ALA A 60 -14.22 9.33 -7.59
N ALA A 61 -13.34 8.90 -8.50
CA ALA A 61 -13.34 9.37 -9.88
C ALA A 61 -14.64 9.03 -10.64
N ARG A 62 -15.13 7.79 -10.49
CA ARG A 62 -16.43 7.37 -11.03
C ARG A 62 -17.57 8.23 -10.47
N ARG A 63 -17.53 8.55 -9.17
CA ARG A 63 -18.53 9.40 -8.53
C ARG A 63 -18.48 10.84 -9.06
N ILE A 64 -17.29 11.42 -9.26
CA ILE A 64 -17.11 12.74 -9.88
C ILE A 64 -17.75 12.75 -11.27
N HIS A 65 -17.50 11.71 -12.07
CA HIS A 65 -18.06 11.59 -13.41
C HIS A 65 -19.60 11.50 -13.38
N HIS A 66 -20.17 10.62 -12.55
CA HIS A 66 -21.63 10.47 -12.43
C HIS A 66 -22.34 11.73 -11.91
N LEU A 67 -21.70 12.53 -11.07
CA LEU A 67 -22.26 13.78 -10.56
C LEU A 67 -22.00 14.98 -11.49
N SER A 68 -21.33 14.77 -12.61
CA SER A 68 -21.00 15.83 -13.57
C SER A 68 -22.10 16.00 -14.62
N GLN A 69 -22.02 17.10 -15.38
CA GLN A 69 -22.87 17.32 -16.56
C GLN A 69 -22.59 16.31 -17.70
N ARG A 70 -21.50 15.55 -17.62
CA ARG A 70 -21.03 14.58 -18.62
C ARG A 70 -21.29 13.13 -18.19
N TRP A 71 -22.27 12.89 -17.32
CA TRP A 71 -22.54 11.55 -16.78
C TRP A 71 -22.99 10.52 -17.83
N GLU A 72 -23.59 10.97 -18.94
CA GLU A 72 -23.96 10.11 -20.08
C GLU A 72 -22.78 9.85 -21.04
N SER A 73 -21.71 10.66 -20.95
CA SER A 73 -20.53 10.58 -21.81
C SER A 73 -19.58 9.46 -21.37
N PRO A 74 -18.62 9.03 -22.22
CA PRO A 74 -17.69 7.98 -21.84
C PRO A 74 -16.80 8.37 -20.65
N LEU A 75 -16.67 7.43 -19.70
CA LEU A 75 -15.62 7.42 -18.69
C LEU A 75 -14.53 6.42 -19.09
N VAL A 76 -13.38 6.92 -19.51
CA VAL A 76 -12.23 6.09 -19.86
C VAL A 76 -11.24 6.10 -18.72
N ALA A 77 -10.89 4.93 -18.19
CA ALA A 77 -9.87 4.78 -17.16
C ALA A 77 -8.58 4.21 -17.74
N LEU A 78 -7.44 4.75 -17.31
CA LEU A 78 -6.11 4.25 -17.60
C LEU A 78 -5.28 4.24 -16.33
N ASN A 79 -4.64 3.11 -16.02
CA ASN A 79 -3.64 3.02 -14.97
C ASN A 79 -2.25 3.20 -15.57
N CYS A 80 -1.57 4.29 -15.22
CA CYS A 80 -0.27 4.66 -15.77
C CYS A 80 0.86 3.79 -15.22
N ALA A 81 0.72 3.20 -14.03
CA ALA A 81 1.76 2.35 -13.43
C ALA A 81 1.86 0.96 -14.07
N ALA A 82 0.85 0.54 -14.85
CA ALA A 82 0.79 -0.80 -15.43
C ALA A 82 1.50 -0.95 -16.79
N LEU A 83 1.95 0.15 -17.39
CA LEU A 83 2.43 0.19 -18.78
C LEU A 83 3.88 0.69 -18.86
N SER A 84 4.61 0.22 -19.87
CA SER A 84 5.93 0.80 -20.18
C SER A 84 5.80 2.20 -20.76
N PRO A 85 6.83 3.06 -20.67
CA PRO A 85 6.79 4.44 -21.18
C PRO A 85 6.28 4.56 -22.62
N THR A 86 6.77 3.70 -23.51
CA THR A 86 6.36 3.67 -24.93
C THR A 86 4.92 3.20 -25.14
N LEU A 87 4.42 2.31 -24.28
CA LEU A 87 3.04 1.85 -24.35
C LEU A 87 2.06 2.86 -23.74
N ILE A 88 2.47 3.62 -22.72
CA ILE A 88 1.65 4.70 -22.14
C ILE A 88 1.33 5.73 -23.22
N GLU A 89 2.34 6.19 -23.95
CA GLU A 89 2.18 7.20 -24.99
C GLU A 89 1.22 6.73 -26.09
N SER A 90 1.42 5.51 -26.59
CA SER A 90 0.59 4.93 -27.65
C SER A 90 -0.83 4.59 -27.19
N GLU A 91 -1.05 4.23 -25.93
CA GLU A 91 -2.40 4.03 -25.37
C GLU A 91 -3.13 5.37 -25.18
N LEU A 92 -2.45 6.42 -24.67
CA LEU A 92 -3.05 7.73 -24.43
C LEU A 92 -3.42 8.46 -25.73
N PHE A 93 -2.46 8.58 -26.64
CA PHE A 93 -2.60 9.40 -27.86
C PHE A 93 -2.91 8.58 -29.12
N GLY A 94 -2.85 7.26 -29.04
CA GLY A 94 -3.01 6.41 -30.21
C GLY A 94 -1.77 6.43 -31.10
N HIS A 95 -1.80 5.57 -32.12
CA HIS A 95 -0.72 5.49 -33.10
C HIS A 95 -1.27 5.25 -34.50
N SER A 96 -0.53 5.77 -35.47
CA SER A 96 -0.73 5.51 -36.89
C SER A 96 -0.04 4.21 -37.33
N GLU A 97 -0.45 3.68 -38.49
CA GLU A 97 0.21 2.51 -39.08
C GLU A 97 1.70 2.79 -39.30
N GLY A 98 2.57 1.91 -38.79
CA GLY A 98 4.02 2.05 -38.95
C GLY A 98 4.72 2.93 -37.91
N ALA A 99 4.04 3.37 -36.85
CA ALA A 99 4.61 4.20 -35.80
C ALA A 99 5.76 3.53 -35.01
N PHE A 100 5.73 2.20 -34.87
CA PHE A 100 6.80 1.40 -34.27
C PHE A 100 6.85 -0.02 -34.85
N THR A 101 7.97 -0.72 -34.67
CA THR A 101 8.21 -2.07 -35.21
C THR A 101 7.15 -3.07 -34.72
N GLY A 102 6.33 -3.59 -35.63
CA GLY A 102 5.27 -4.55 -35.31
C GLY A 102 3.87 -3.96 -35.17
N SER A 103 3.68 -2.63 -35.31
CA SER A 103 2.35 -2.02 -35.38
C SER A 103 1.60 -2.45 -36.65
N ARG A 104 0.54 -3.25 -36.49
CA ARG A 104 -0.42 -3.60 -37.55
C ARG A 104 -1.73 -2.86 -37.28
N GLY A 105 -2.05 -1.88 -38.11
CA GLY A 105 -3.27 -1.08 -37.99
C GLY A 105 -3.09 0.17 -37.12
N ALA A 106 -3.88 1.20 -37.43
CA ALA A 106 -3.99 2.39 -36.59
C ALA A 106 -4.89 2.10 -35.38
N ARG A 107 -4.52 2.60 -34.19
CA ARG A 107 -5.33 2.46 -32.97
C ARG A 107 -5.61 3.83 -32.37
N LYS A 108 -6.90 4.07 -32.07
CA LYS A 108 -7.36 5.28 -31.39
C LYS A 108 -6.82 5.34 -29.96
N GLY A 109 -6.42 6.53 -29.53
CA GLY A 109 -5.94 6.78 -28.17
C GLY A 109 -7.06 6.92 -27.14
N ARG A 110 -6.74 6.82 -25.85
CA ARG A 110 -7.69 7.04 -24.76
C ARG A 110 -8.26 8.46 -24.75
N PHE A 111 -7.50 9.47 -25.16
CA PHE A 111 -8.01 10.84 -25.29
C PHE A 111 -9.11 10.95 -26.36
N GLU A 112 -8.96 10.24 -27.49
CA GLU A 112 -9.99 10.21 -28.54
C GLU A 112 -11.22 9.41 -28.09
N LEU A 113 -11.02 8.30 -27.37
CA LEU A 113 -12.13 7.51 -26.82
C LEU A 113 -12.90 8.23 -25.71
N ALA A 114 -12.26 9.16 -25.02
CA ALA A 114 -12.84 9.96 -23.94
C ALA A 114 -13.40 11.32 -24.41
N ASP A 115 -13.44 11.57 -25.72
CA ASP A 115 -13.91 12.83 -26.28
C ASP A 115 -15.36 13.12 -25.86
N GLY A 116 -15.62 14.35 -25.42
CA GLY A 116 -16.89 14.78 -24.81
C GLY A 116 -17.16 14.21 -23.41
N GLY A 117 -16.24 13.40 -22.87
CA GLY A 117 -16.39 12.66 -21.62
C GLY A 117 -15.35 13.00 -20.56
N THR A 118 -14.94 11.99 -19.82
CA THR A 118 -13.96 12.08 -18.72
C THR A 118 -12.87 11.02 -18.88
N LEU A 119 -11.61 11.44 -18.78
CA LEU A 119 -10.44 10.57 -18.73
C LEU A 119 -9.93 10.50 -17.29
N PHE A 120 -9.96 9.31 -16.72
CA PHE A 120 -9.39 9.00 -15.42
C PHE A 120 -7.98 8.42 -15.58
N LEU A 121 -6.99 9.09 -14.96
CA LEU A 121 -5.58 8.70 -14.98
C LEU A 121 -5.16 8.28 -13.58
N ASP A 122 -5.06 6.98 -13.33
CA ASP A 122 -4.60 6.44 -12.05
C ASP A 122 -3.07 6.34 -12.03
N GLU A 123 -2.48 6.69 -10.89
CA GLU A 123 -1.04 6.80 -10.67
C GLU A 123 -0.33 7.73 -11.67
N ILE A 124 -0.88 8.94 -11.88
CA ILE A 124 -0.36 9.95 -12.82
C ILE A 124 1.09 10.40 -12.52
N GLY A 125 1.54 10.26 -11.27
CA GLY A 125 2.92 10.55 -10.87
C GLY A 125 3.97 9.66 -11.55
N ASN A 126 3.56 8.50 -12.11
CA ASN A 126 4.46 7.58 -12.81
C ASN A 126 4.56 7.82 -14.32
N VAL A 127 3.94 8.90 -14.83
CA VAL A 127 3.94 9.21 -16.27
C VAL A 127 5.30 9.77 -16.69
N PRO A 128 5.90 9.29 -17.80
CA PRO A 128 7.18 9.82 -18.29
C PRO A 128 7.11 11.30 -18.72
N MET A 129 8.21 12.03 -18.57
CA MET A 129 8.29 13.47 -18.88
C MET A 129 7.85 13.84 -20.30
N GLU A 130 8.19 13.04 -21.31
CA GLU A 130 7.78 13.27 -22.70
C GLU A 130 6.26 13.16 -22.88
N THR A 131 5.63 12.22 -22.16
CA THR A 131 4.18 12.05 -22.16
C THR A 131 3.51 13.21 -21.40
N GLN A 132 4.10 13.69 -20.31
CA GLN A 132 3.61 14.83 -19.55
C GLN A 132 3.50 16.10 -20.43
N GLU A 133 4.47 16.36 -21.32
CA GLU A 133 4.40 17.48 -22.27
C GLU A 133 3.21 17.40 -23.22
N LYS A 134 2.92 16.19 -23.71
CA LYS A 134 1.77 15.98 -24.59
C LYS A 134 0.45 16.12 -23.83
N ILE A 135 0.38 15.62 -22.59
CA ILE A 135 -0.79 15.82 -21.73
C ILE A 135 -1.01 17.31 -21.48
N LEU A 136 0.06 18.08 -21.19
CA LEU A 136 -0.01 19.52 -21.00
C LEU A 136 -0.63 20.21 -22.24
N ARG A 137 -0.18 19.87 -23.45
CA ARG A 137 -0.76 20.41 -24.70
C ARG A 137 -2.25 20.10 -24.85
N VAL A 138 -2.69 18.90 -24.45
CA VAL A 138 -4.13 18.55 -24.47
C VAL A 138 -4.90 19.38 -23.45
N VAL A 139 -4.38 19.52 -22.23
CA VAL A 139 -5.05 20.28 -21.16
C VAL A 139 -5.17 21.76 -21.53
N GLU A 140 -4.15 22.33 -22.18
CA GLU A 140 -4.12 23.75 -22.53
C GLU A 140 -4.89 24.10 -23.80
N TYR A 141 -4.69 23.33 -24.88
CA TYR A 141 -5.18 23.67 -26.21
C TYR A 141 -6.30 22.76 -26.72
N GLY A 142 -6.61 21.68 -26.00
CA GLY A 142 -7.63 20.71 -26.41
C GLY A 142 -7.23 19.93 -27.67
N GLY A 143 -5.94 19.72 -27.92
CA GLY A 143 -5.49 18.97 -29.09
C GLY A 143 -4.15 18.27 -28.91
N PHE A 144 -3.97 17.16 -29.63
CA PHE A 144 -2.74 16.37 -29.65
C PHE A 144 -2.48 15.75 -31.03
N GLU A 145 -1.29 15.20 -31.19
CA GLU A 145 -0.86 14.47 -32.38
C GLU A 145 -0.60 12.99 -32.02
N PRO A 146 -1.23 12.03 -32.72
CA PRO A 146 -0.94 10.61 -32.53
C PRO A 146 0.51 10.25 -32.84
N VAL A 147 1.00 9.17 -32.25
CA VAL A 147 2.37 8.71 -32.52
C VAL A 147 2.52 8.34 -34.01
N GLY A 148 3.53 8.91 -34.66
CA GLY A 148 3.81 8.70 -36.09
C GLY A 148 2.93 9.52 -37.05
N SER A 149 2.04 10.38 -36.54
CA SER A 149 1.20 11.27 -37.36
C SER A 149 1.46 12.73 -37.04
N SER A 150 1.47 13.59 -38.05
CA SER A 150 1.51 15.06 -37.90
C SER A 150 0.12 15.70 -37.88
N ARG A 151 -0.95 14.89 -37.90
CA ARG A 151 -2.32 15.40 -37.90
C ARG A 151 -2.75 15.68 -36.46
N THR A 152 -3.01 16.95 -36.15
CA THR A 152 -3.60 17.35 -34.88
C THR A 152 -5.06 16.91 -34.80
N ILE A 153 -5.43 16.24 -33.71
CA ILE A 153 -6.79 15.86 -33.34
C ILE A 153 -7.21 16.76 -32.18
N ARG A 154 -8.38 17.39 -32.28
CA ARG A 154 -8.98 18.17 -31.19
C ARG A 154 -9.95 17.32 -30.41
N VAL A 155 -9.89 17.41 -29.09
CA VAL A 155 -10.74 16.67 -28.15
C VAL A 155 -11.14 17.57 -26.99
N ASP A 156 -12.34 17.36 -26.46
CA ASP A 156 -12.84 18.01 -25.25
C ASP A 156 -12.99 16.98 -24.13
N VAL A 157 -11.95 16.84 -23.31
CA VAL A 157 -11.87 15.79 -22.28
C VAL A 157 -11.67 16.41 -20.91
N ARG A 158 -12.51 16.03 -19.95
CA ARG A 158 -12.28 16.34 -18.53
C ARG A 158 -11.27 15.35 -17.97
N ILE A 159 -10.20 15.84 -17.36
CA ILE A 159 -9.17 14.99 -16.77
C ILE A 159 -9.40 14.86 -15.25
N VAL A 160 -9.40 13.62 -14.76
CA VAL A 160 -9.36 13.32 -13.33
C VAL A 160 -8.10 12.49 -13.08
N GLY A 161 -7.11 13.09 -12.43
CA GLY A 161 -5.87 12.40 -12.06
C GLY A 161 -5.97 11.82 -10.66
N ALA A 162 -5.33 10.68 -10.43
CA ALA A 162 -5.17 10.08 -9.11
C ALA A 162 -3.72 9.68 -8.88
N THR A 163 -3.24 9.85 -7.65
CA THR A 163 -1.87 9.45 -7.26
C THR A 163 -1.78 9.22 -5.76
N ASN A 164 -0.83 8.38 -5.35
CA ASN A 164 -0.38 8.30 -3.96
C ASN A 164 0.94 9.07 -3.71
N ALA A 165 1.62 9.51 -4.77
CA ALA A 165 2.89 10.22 -4.68
C ALA A 165 2.69 11.71 -4.40
N ASP A 166 3.70 12.32 -3.80
CA ASP A 166 3.76 13.74 -3.51
C ASP A 166 4.20 14.51 -4.78
N LEU A 167 3.22 14.91 -5.60
CA LEU A 167 3.49 15.59 -6.88
C LEU A 167 4.32 16.87 -6.74
N PRO A 168 4.09 17.75 -5.74
CA PRO A 168 4.97 18.90 -5.49
C PRO A 168 6.44 18.50 -5.32
N LYS A 169 6.74 17.46 -4.53
CA LYS A 169 8.12 16.97 -4.38
C LYS A 169 8.69 16.40 -5.67
N LEU A 170 7.89 15.65 -6.43
CA LEU A 170 8.32 15.14 -7.75
C LEU A 170 8.63 16.28 -8.72
N ALA A 171 7.89 17.39 -8.62
CA ALA A 171 8.15 18.58 -9.42
C ALA A 171 9.47 19.27 -9.03
N GLU A 172 9.73 19.42 -7.73
CA GLU A 172 11.01 19.94 -7.21
C GLU A 172 12.22 19.08 -7.66
N MET A 173 12.03 17.76 -7.79
CA MET A 173 13.06 16.83 -8.28
C MET A 173 13.19 16.79 -9.81
N GLY A 174 12.32 17.48 -10.56
CA GLY A 174 12.31 17.47 -12.02
C GLY A 174 11.75 16.19 -12.65
N GLU A 175 11.12 15.32 -11.86
CA GLU A 175 10.45 14.09 -12.33
C GLU A 175 9.00 14.36 -12.78
N PHE A 176 8.46 15.52 -12.40
CA PHE A 176 7.14 15.99 -12.83
C PHE A 176 7.22 17.46 -13.28
N LYS A 177 6.48 17.83 -14.33
CA LYS A 177 6.43 19.23 -14.80
C LYS A 177 5.56 20.09 -13.89
N GLU A 178 6.13 21.20 -13.41
CA GLU A 178 5.43 22.24 -12.65
C GLU A 178 4.20 22.79 -13.43
N ASP A 179 4.38 23.14 -14.71
CA ASP A 179 3.27 23.62 -15.56
C ASP A 179 2.10 22.64 -15.64
N LEU A 180 2.39 21.33 -15.71
CA LEU A 180 1.34 20.31 -15.74
C LEU A 180 0.64 20.20 -14.39
N LEU A 181 1.40 20.28 -13.29
CA LEU A 181 0.84 20.28 -11.94
C LEU A 181 -0.12 21.45 -11.75
N ASP A 182 0.26 22.66 -12.16
CA ASP A 182 -0.56 23.86 -12.05
C ASP A 182 -1.87 23.76 -12.85
N ARG A 183 -1.81 23.14 -14.04
CA ARG A 183 -3.01 22.93 -14.88
C ARG A 183 -3.94 21.85 -14.34
N LEU A 184 -3.40 20.81 -13.73
CA LEU A 184 -4.18 19.70 -13.17
C LEU A 184 -4.74 20.02 -11.78
N SER A 185 -4.06 20.87 -11.01
CA SER A 185 -4.37 21.20 -9.62
C SER A 185 -5.45 22.28 -9.44
N PHE A 186 -6.38 22.43 -10.39
CA PHE A 186 -7.53 23.32 -10.21
C PHE A 186 -8.28 23.03 -8.90
N GLU A 187 -8.46 21.74 -8.60
CA GLU A 187 -8.88 21.27 -7.28
C GLU A 187 -8.11 20.01 -6.90
N VAL A 188 -7.68 19.93 -5.65
CA VAL A 188 -7.00 18.77 -5.08
C VAL A 188 -7.84 18.21 -3.94
N LEU A 189 -8.35 16.99 -4.12
CA LEU A 189 -9.14 16.28 -3.12
C LEU A 189 -8.28 15.19 -2.45
N TYR A 190 -8.21 15.24 -1.13
CA TYR A 190 -7.50 14.25 -0.33
C TYR A 190 -8.46 13.17 0.14
N LEU A 191 -8.25 11.93 -0.29
CA LEU A 191 -9.02 10.80 0.20
C LEU A 191 -8.54 10.41 1.61
N PRO A 192 -9.43 10.40 2.61
CA PRO A 192 -9.05 10.04 3.97
C PRO A 192 -8.65 8.55 4.03
N PRO A 193 -7.50 8.23 4.65
CA PRO A 193 -7.13 6.84 4.89
C PRO A 193 -8.08 6.20 5.91
N LEU A 194 -8.21 4.88 5.87
CA LEU A 194 -9.14 4.13 6.71
C LEU A 194 -8.93 4.37 8.21
N ARG A 195 -7.68 4.60 8.62
CA ARG A 195 -7.32 4.96 10.02
C ARG A 195 -7.94 6.27 10.53
N ALA A 196 -8.27 7.20 9.62
CA ALA A 196 -8.91 8.48 9.97
C ALA A 196 -10.44 8.37 10.05
N ARG A 197 -11.02 7.25 9.61
CA ARG A 197 -12.47 7.00 9.59
C ARG A 197 -12.82 5.67 10.24
N LYS A 198 -12.55 5.58 11.54
CA LYS A 198 -12.72 4.35 12.32
C LYS A 198 -14.16 3.85 12.34
N ASP A 199 -15.14 4.76 12.36
CA ASP A 199 -16.56 4.43 12.36
C ASP A 199 -16.99 3.66 11.10
N ASP A 200 -16.29 3.88 9.98
CA ASP A 200 -16.57 3.20 8.71
C ASP A 200 -16.01 1.77 8.67
N ILE A 201 -15.06 1.42 9.54
CA ILE A 201 -14.36 0.12 9.49
C ILE A 201 -15.35 -1.04 9.69
N LEU A 202 -16.19 -0.96 10.74
CA LEU A 202 -17.15 -2.01 11.05
C LEU A 202 -18.27 -2.08 10.00
N LEU A 203 -18.75 -0.93 9.53
CA LEU A 203 -19.75 -0.85 8.47
C LEU A 203 -19.24 -1.51 7.18
N LEU A 204 -18.02 -1.18 6.77
CA LEU A 204 -17.39 -1.78 5.59
C LEU A 204 -17.11 -3.27 5.79
N ALA A 205 -16.68 -3.68 6.99
CA ALA A 205 -16.46 -5.09 7.32
C ALA A 205 -17.75 -5.91 7.17
N ASN A 206 -18.86 -5.45 7.74
CA ASN A 206 -20.17 -6.10 7.62
C ASN A 206 -20.65 -6.17 6.17
N HIS A 207 -20.45 -5.10 5.40
CA HIS A 207 -20.79 -5.09 3.98
C HIS A 207 -19.99 -6.12 3.18
N PHE A 208 -18.66 -6.18 3.38
CA PHE A 208 -17.83 -7.17 2.69
C PHE A 208 -18.12 -8.60 3.14
N ALA A 209 -18.41 -8.81 4.43
CA ALA A 209 -18.79 -10.11 4.96
C ALA A 209 -20.10 -10.62 4.35
N SER A 210 -21.11 -9.75 4.27
CA SER A 210 -22.40 -10.06 3.67
C SER A 210 -22.26 -10.43 2.19
N ARG A 211 -21.47 -9.64 1.45
CA ARG A 211 -21.20 -9.91 0.03
C ARG A 211 -20.48 -11.24 -0.18
N MET A 212 -19.44 -11.52 0.60
CA MET A 212 -18.71 -12.80 0.49
C MET A 212 -19.60 -13.99 0.84
N SER A 213 -20.48 -13.84 1.83
CA SER A 213 -21.42 -14.89 2.23
C SER A 213 -22.42 -15.22 1.13
N TYR A 214 -22.89 -14.20 0.41
CA TYR A 214 -23.70 -14.36 -0.79
C TYR A 214 -22.95 -15.09 -1.90
N GLU A 215 -21.68 -14.72 -2.16
CA GLU A 215 -20.82 -15.40 -3.15
C GLU A 215 -20.57 -16.88 -2.79
N LEU A 216 -20.43 -17.19 -1.49
CA LEU A 216 -20.28 -18.55 -0.96
C LEU A 216 -21.61 -19.31 -0.78
N ARG A 217 -22.75 -18.70 -1.12
CA ARG A 217 -24.10 -19.28 -0.97
C ARG A 217 -24.42 -19.73 0.47
N ARG A 218 -23.95 -19.00 1.47
CA ARG A 218 -24.34 -19.22 2.87
C ARG A 218 -25.76 -18.71 3.12
N ALA A 219 -26.46 -19.34 4.06
CA ALA A 219 -27.82 -18.97 4.44
C ALA A 219 -27.87 -17.63 5.19
N GLU A 220 -26.84 -17.33 5.99
CA GLU A 220 -26.75 -16.14 6.82
C GLU A 220 -25.37 -15.48 6.72
N PRO A 221 -25.29 -14.14 6.82
CA PRO A 221 -24.01 -13.46 6.94
C PRO A 221 -23.39 -13.75 8.32
N PRO A 222 -22.07 -13.98 8.40
CA PRO A 222 -21.41 -14.22 9.67
C PRO A 222 -21.35 -12.92 10.49
N GLU A 223 -21.48 -13.06 11.79
CA GLU A 223 -21.30 -12.00 12.77
C GLU A 223 -19.85 -11.97 13.24
N PHE A 224 -19.37 -10.80 13.66
CA PHE A 224 -18.06 -10.64 14.26
C PHE A 224 -18.18 -10.72 15.78
N SER A 225 -17.25 -11.42 16.43
CA SER A 225 -17.15 -11.37 17.89
C SER A 225 -16.67 -9.98 18.34
N THR A 226 -16.98 -9.58 19.57
CA THR A 226 -16.52 -8.30 20.13
C THR A 226 -14.99 -8.18 20.14
N GLU A 227 -14.27 -9.30 20.34
CA GLU A 227 -12.81 -9.33 20.24
C GLU A 227 -12.32 -9.07 18.81
N ALA A 228 -13.01 -9.64 17.82
CA ALA A 228 -12.70 -9.47 16.41
C ALA A 228 -12.92 -8.01 15.97
N GLU A 229 -14.03 -7.40 16.38
CA GLU A 229 -14.33 -5.98 16.13
C GLU A 229 -13.27 -5.05 16.73
N GLN A 230 -12.86 -5.28 17.98
CA GLN A 230 -11.81 -4.50 18.62
C GLN A 230 -10.48 -4.62 17.87
N LYS A 231 -10.10 -5.83 17.43
CA LYS A 231 -8.90 -6.04 16.60
C LYS A 231 -8.98 -5.26 15.29
N LEU A 232 -10.14 -5.21 14.63
CA LEU A 232 -10.35 -4.43 13.39
C LEU A 232 -10.18 -2.92 13.62
N LEU A 233 -10.66 -2.39 14.75
CA LEU A 233 -10.60 -0.96 15.08
C LEU A 233 -9.21 -0.47 15.48
N VAL A 234 -8.41 -1.33 16.12
CA VAL A 234 -7.05 -0.99 16.60
C VAL A 234 -6.02 -1.05 15.46
N TYR A 235 -6.24 -1.88 14.45
CA TYR A 235 -5.28 -2.08 13.38
C TYR A 235 -5.10 -0.82 12.48
N SER A 236 -3.86 -0.55 12.05
CA SER A 236 -3.52 0.68 11.31
C SER A 236 -3.95 0.69 9.84
N TRP A 237 -4.27 -0.47 9.26
CA TRP A 237 -4.71 -0.65 7.87
C TRP A 237 -3.82 -0.01 6.78
N PRO A 238 -2.55 -0.43 6.63
CA PRO A 238 -1.65 0.12 5.60
C PRO A 238 -2.16 -0.02 4.16
N GLY A 239 -2.99 -1.03 3.87
CA GLY A 239 -3.63 -1.21 2.55
C GLY A 239 -5.08 -0.72 2.48
N ASN A 240 -5.54 0.03 3.47
CA ASN A 240 -6.86 0.66 3.55
C ASN A 240 -8.01 -0.31 3.22
N ILE A 241 -8.99 0.10 2.40
CA ILE A 241 -10.18 -0.69 2.07
C ILE A 241 -9.80 -1.99 1.35
N ARG A 242 -8.80 -1.96 0.46
CA ARG A 242 -8.38 -3.16 -0.28
C ARG A 242 -7.85 -4.23 0.66
N GLN A 243 -7.09 -3.85 1.69
CA GLN A 243 -6.63 -4.79 2.71
C GLN A 243 -7.80 -5.27 3.58
N LEU A 244 -8.67 -4.37 4.04
CA LEU A 244 -9.86 -4.71 4.83
C LEU A 244 -10.70 -5.76 4.09
N LYS A 245 -11.06 -5.49 2.83
CA LYS A 245 -11.81 -6.42 1.98
C LYS A 245 -11.17 -7.81 1.96
N ASN A 246 -9.87 -7.90 1.66
CA ASN A 246 -9.16 -9.18 1.58
C ASN A 246 -9.08 -9.92 2.92
N VAL A 247 -8.93 -9.19 4.03
CA VAL A 247 -8.86 -9.78 5.38
C VAL A 247 -10.23 -10.34 5.78
N ILE A 248 -11.30 -9.58 5.52
CA ILE A 248 -12.68 -10.00 5.83
C ILE A 248 -13.11 -11.17 4.94
N GLU A 249 -12.91 -11.09 3.61
CA GLU A 249 -13.24 -12.19 2.69
C GLU A 249 -12.54 -13.50 3.10
N ARG A 250 -11.28 -13.39 3.54
CA ARG A 250 -10.52 -14.53 4.05
C ARG A 250 -11.05 -15.06 5.37
N ALA A 251 -11.44 -14.18 6.29
CA ALA A 251 -12.02 -14.59 7.56
C ALA A 251 -13.34 -15.35 7.33
N VAL A 252 -14.23 -14.81 6.49
CA VAL A 252 -15.48 -15.47 6.10
C VAL A 252 -15.23 -16.84 5.45
N TYR A 253 -14.25 -16.93 4.55
CA TYR A 253 -13.90 -18.18 3.89
C TYR A 253 -13.35 -19.24 4.86
N ARG A 254 -12.54 -18.84 5.86
CA ARG A 254 -11.90 -19.77 6.81
C ARG A 254 -12.83 -20.26 7.92
N THR A 255 -13.81 -19.45 8.27
CA THR A 255 -14.74 -19.78 9.36
C THR A 255 -15.92 -20.55 8.79
N ASP A 256 -16.06 -21.84 9.14
CA ASP A 256 -17.23 -22.63 8.76
C ASP A 256 -18.48 -22.29 9.61
N GLN A 257 -18.28 -21.65 10.76
CA GLN A 257 -19.32 -21.21 11.68
C GLN A 257 -19.85 -19.80 11.34
N ASN A 258 -20.99 -19.43 11.93
CA ASN A 258 -21.60 -18.12 11.76
C ASN A 258 -20.91 -17.00 12.57
N LEU A 259 -19.95 -17.31 13.45
CA LEU A 259 -19.23 -16.33 14.27
C LEU A 259 -17.75 -16.28 13.93
N ILE A 260 -17.23 -15.10 13.59
CA ILE A 260 -15.81 -14.86 13.29
C ILE A 260 -15.11 -14.36 14.55
N GLU A 261 -14.28 -15.20 15.14
CA GLU A 261 -13.47 -14.87 16.33
C GLU A 261 -12.00 -14.56 15.99
N ASP A 262 -11.41 -15.29 15.05
CA ASP A 262 -10.02 -15.12 14.65
C ASP A 262 -9.89 -14.34 13.33
N ILE A 263 -9.17 -13.22 13.38
CA ILE A 263 -8.88 -12.39 12.21
C ILE A 263 -7.38 -12.43 11.95
N VAL A 264 -7.03 -13.06 10.82
CA VAL A 264 -5.64 -13.15 10.37
C VAL A 264 -5.32 -12.00 9.42
N PHE A 265 -4.71 -10.95 9.97
CA PHE A 265 -4.28 -9.76 9.21
C PHE A 265 -3.16 -10.07 8.21
N ASP A 266 -2.18 -10.89 8.60
CA ASP A 266 -1.05 -11.28 7.74
C ASP A 266 -1.26 -12.67 7.11
N PRO A 267 -1.48 -12.76 5.77
CA PRO A 267 -1.57 -14.05 5.09
C PRO A 267 -0.28 -14.85 5.07
N PHE A 268 0.87 -14.19 5.24
CA PHE A 268 2.19 -14.79 5.07
C PHE A 268 2.76 -15.35 6.37
N ARG A 269 1.97 -15.36 7.46
CA ARG A 269 2.34 -16.07 8.68
C ARG A 269 2.46 -17.56 8.37
N CYS A 270 3.69 -18.01 8.18
CA CYS A 270 3.98 -19.41 7.88
C CYS A 270 3.58 -20.27 9.09
N PRO A 271 2.72 -21.30 8.92
CA PRO A 271 2.35 -22.20 9.99
C PRO A 271 3.48 -23.17 10.36
N TYR A 272 4.47 -23.32 9.46
CA TYR A 272 5.69 -24.06 9.72
C TYR A 272 6.74 -23.08 10.19
N PRO A 273 7.40 -23.31 11.35
CA PRO A 273 8.52 -22.50 11.76
C PRO A 273 9.61 -22.66 10.68
N VAL A 274 9.72 -21.67 9.81
CA VAL A 274 10.91 -21.53 9.00
C VAL A 274 11.98 -21.15 10.00
N ALA A 275 13.06 -21.94 10.08
CA ALA A 275 14.29 -21.52 10.75
C ALA A 275 14.95 -20.38 9.95
N THR A 276 14.18 -19.35 9.59
CA THR A 276 14.72 -18.05 9.28
C THR A 276 15.23 -17.52 10.60
N ALA A 277 16.56 -17.42 10.69
CA ALA A 277 17.23 -16.56 11.63
C ALA A 277 16.68 -15.14 11.48
N GLN A 278 15.54 -14.86 12.11
CA GLN A 278 15.05 -13.52 12.33
C GLN A 278 15.67 -13.09 13.65
N SER A 279 16.69 -12.24 13.50
CA SER A 279 16.78 -10.97 14.19
C SER A 279 15.48 -10.54 14.89
N ASN A 280 15.27 -11.05 16.09
CA ASN A 280 14.61 -10.45 17.23
C ASN A 280 15.54 -10.83 18.38
N ASP A 281 16.51 -10.00 18.77
CA ASP A 281 16.29 -8.87 19.69
C ASP A 281 15.00 -8.99 20.53
N SER A 282 14.93 -10.07 21.29
CA SER A 282 14.22 -10.14 22.56
C SER A 282 14.80 -11.34 23.28
N GLY A 283 15.62 -11.03 24.27
CA GLY A 283 16.64 -11.90 24.80
C GLY A 283 16.13 -13.16 25.50
N GLU A 284 16.98 -14.18 25.42
CA GLU A 284 17.24 -15.12 26.50
C GLU A 284 18.68 -15.66 26.34
N GLY A 285 19.58 -15.21 27.21
CA GLY A 285 20.71 -16.01 27.66
C GLY A 285 21.98 -16.11 26.81
N ARG A 286 22.30 -15.16 25.92
CA ARG A 286 23.68 -15.01 25.42
C ARG A 286 24.17 -13.60 25.73
N GLY A 287 25.10 -13.49 26.67
CA GLY A 287 25.66 -12.23 27.14
C GLY A 287 26.00 -11.31 25.96
N ALA A 288 25.42 -10.11 25.98
CA ALA A 288 25.68 -9.09 24.98
C ALA A 288 27.19 -8.85 24.87
N PRO A 289 27.76 -8.70 23.66
CA PRO A 289 29.12 -8.20 23.53
C PRO A 289 29.18 -6.80 24.19
N PRO A 290 30.23 -6.48 24.94
CA PRO A 290 30.34 -5.19 25.61
C PRO A 290 30.29 -4.07 24.56
N MET A 291 29.24 -3.24 24.63
CA MET A 291 29.14 -2.03 23.83
C MET A 291 30.18 -1.02 24.35
N LEU A 292 30.97 -0.45 23.43
CA LEU A 292 31.88 0.66 23.71
C LEU A 292 31.09 1.80 24.39
N LYS A 293 31.47 2.16 25.61
CA LYS A 293 30.99 3.41 26.21
C LYS A 293 31.74 4.56 25.53
N SER A 294 31.08 5.70 25.38
CA SER A 294 31.55 6.83 24.58
C SER A 294 32.90 7.43 24.99
N ASP A 295 33.42 7.06 26.17
CA ASP A 295 34.65 7.62 26.75
C ASP A 295 35.82 6.61 26.82
N ASP A 296 35.68 5.38 26.31
CA ASP A 296 36.74 4.36 26.39
C ASP A 296 37.71 4.42 25.20
N THR A 297 39.01 4.41 25.47
CA THR A 297 40.05 4.25 24.45
C THR A 297 40.00 2.84 23.84
N PHE A 298 40.35 2.70 22.55
CA PHE A 298 40.35 1.41 21.85
C PHE A 298 41.13 0.31 22.60
N GLU A 299 42.23 0.67 23.27
CA GLU A 299 43.04 -0.26 24.06
C GLU A 299 42.28 -0.81 25.29
N ASP A 300 41.44 -0.01 25.93
CA ASP A 300 40.63 -0.42 27.08
C ASP A 300 39.49 -1.36 26.66
N ALA A 301 38.82 -1.05 25.54
CA ALA A 301 37.76 -1.90 25.01
C ALA A 301 38.26 -3.28 24.56
N VAL A 302 39.45 -3.33 23.94
CA VAL A 302 40.10 -4.59 23.57
C VAL A 302 40.50 -5.38 24.82
N ARG A 303 41.01 -4.70 25.86
CA ARG A 303 41.35 -5.33 27.15
C ARG A 303 40.13 -6.00 27.77
N ASP A 304 39.03 -5.27 27.91
CA ASP A 304 37.85 -5.73 28.62
C ASP A 304 37.19 -6.90 27.88
N PHE A 305 37.10 -6.81 26.55
CA PHE A 305 36.63 -7.92 25.71
C PHE A 305 37.51 -9.17 25.86
N THR A 306 38.84 -8.99 25.89
CA THR A 306 39.78 -10.11 26.06
C THR A 306 39.61 -10.79 27.43
N VAL A 307 39.38 -10.01 28.50
CA VAL A 307 39.12 -10.55 29.85
C VAL A 307 37.81 -11.33 29.88
N THR A 308 36.72 -10.80 29.32
CA THR A 308 35.43 -11.50 29.24
C THR A 308 35.53 -12.81 28.47
N LEU A 309 36.26 -12.80 27.36
CA LEU A 309 36.41 -13.97 26.48
C LEU A 309 37.25 -15.07 27.14
N ILE A 310 38.28 -14.72 27.89
CA ILE A 310 39.07 -15.67 28.68
C ILE A 310 38.26 -16.23 29.85
N ARG A 311 37.49 -15.38 30.55
CA ARG A 311 36.63 -15.78 31.69
C ARG A 311 35.59 -16.81 31.24
N SER A 312 34.85 -16.51 30.17
CA SER A 312 33.84 -17.43 29.62
C SER A 312 34.46 -18.78 29.21
N ALA A 313 35.63 -18.77 28.57
CA ALA A 313 36.33 -20.00 28.18
C ALA A 313 36.83 -20.82 29.39
N LEU A 314 37.22 -20.18 30.49
CA LEU A 314 37.64 -20.84 31.72
C LEU A 314 36.44 -21.45 32.47
N GLU A 315 35.34 -20.72 32.59
CA GLU A 315 34.10 -21.19 33.24
C GLU A 315 33.56 -22.45 32.54
N GLU A 316 33.43 -22.42 31.22
CA GLU A 316 32.93 -23.55 30.44
C GLU A 316 33.85 -24.78 30.52
N CYS A 317 35.16 -24.56 30.69
CA CYS A 317 36.16 -25.62 30.76
C CYS A 317 36.57 -26.01 32.19
N LYS A 318 35.78 -25.61 33.20
CA LYS A 318 36.05 -25.88 34.63
C LYS A 318 37.48 -25.51 35.05
N HIS A 319 37.94 -24.32 34.65
CA HIS A 319 39.25 -23.74 34.96
C HIS A 319 40.46 -24.53 34.41
N ASN A 320 40.26 -25.42 33.43
CA ASN A 320 41.37 -26.09 32.77
C ASN A 320 41.97 -25.23 31.64
N GLN A 321 43.10 -24.56 31.93
CA GLN A 321 43.78 -23.63 31.02
C GLN A 321 44.18 -24.26 29.67
N LYS A 322 44.52 -25.55 29.63
CA LYS A 322 44.93 -26.22 28.39
C LYS A 322 43.74 -26.43 27.45
N LYS A 323 42.58 -26.80 28.00
CA LYS A 323 41.33 -26.98 27.23
C LYS A 323 40.74 -25.64 26.79
N ALA A 324 40.85 -24.61 27.64
CA ALA A 324 40.43 -23.25 27.30
C ALA A 324 41.26 -22.69 26.12
N ALA A 325 42.58 -22.91 26.11
CA ALA A 325 43.46 -22.50 25.01
C ALA A 325 43.09 -23.17 23.67
N GLU A 326 42.84 -24.49 23.68
CA GLU A 326 42.39 -25.23 22.50
C GLU A 326 41.05 -24.72 21.96
N ARG A 327 40.10 -24.40 22.85
CA ARG A 327 38.79 -23.86 22.46
C ARG A 327 38.90 -22.50 21.79
N LEU A 328 39.76 -21.63 22.31
CA LEU A 328 40.00 -20.31 21.74
C LEU A 328 40.93 -20.33 20.51
N GLY A 329 41.38 -21.51 20.08
CA GLY A 329 42.25 -21.66 18.92
C GLY A 329 43.65 -21.08 19.09
N MET A 330 44.10 -20.90 20.33
CA MET A 330 45.42 -20.33 20.64
C MET A 330 46.36 -21.36 21.26
N THR A 331 47.66 -21.14 21.12
CA THR A 331 48.65 -22.02 21.77
C THR A 331 48.63 -21.83 23.29
N TYR A 332 48.97 -22.89 24.04
CA TYR A 332 49.01 -22.83 25.51
C TYR A 332 49.90 -21.70 26.05
N HIS A 333 51.03 -21.42 25.39
CA HIS A 333 51.92 -20.33 25.77
C HIS A 333 51.30 -18.94 25.54
N GLN A 334 50.56 -18.75 24.44
CA GLN A 334 49.84 -17.49 24.17
C GLN A 334 48.72 -17.27 25.19
N PHE A 335 47.92 -18.30 25.47
CA PHE A 335 46.86 -18.22 26.49
C PHE A 335 47.43 -17.86 27.86
N ARG A 336 48.52 -18.52 28.27
CA ARG A 336 49.18 -18.26 29.54
C ARG A 336 49.74 -16.83 29.63
N TRP A 337 50.32 -16.32 28.55
CA TRP A 337 50.84 -14.95 28.51
C TRP A 337 49.72 -13.91 28.66
N VAL A 338 48.60 -14.08 27.94
CA VAL A 338 47.45 -13.17 28.05
C VAL A 338 46.81 -13.27 29.44
N TYR A 339 46.65 -14.49 29.98
CA TYR A 339 46.15 -14.71 31.34
C TYR A 339 47.02 -14.01 32.40
N GLN A 340 48.34 -14.09 32.26
CA GLN A 340 49.27 -13.47 33.20
C GLN A 340 49.28 -11.93 33.08
N LYS A 341 49.10 -11.40 31.87
CA LYS A 341 49.00 -9.96 31.59
C LYS A 341 47.74 -9.33 32.20
N HIS A 342 46.66 -10.10 32.32
CA HIS A 342 45.36 -9.64 32.83
C HIS A 342 44.98 -10.28 34.17
N LYS A 343 45.95 -10.81 34.91
CA LYS A 343 45.73 -11.57 36.14
C LYS A 343 45.06 -10.72 37.23
N ASP A 344 45.44 -9.45 37.35
CA ASP A 344 44.95 -8.56 38.41
C ASP A 344 43.43 -8.27 38.28
N LEU A 345 42.90 -8.26 37.05
CA LEU A 345 41.47 -8.03 36.74
C LEU A 345 40.63 -9.33 36.76
N LEU A 346 41.28 -10.49 36.70
CA LEU A 346 40.62 -11.79 36.81
C LEU A 346 40.46 -12.22 38.27
N GLN A 347 41.31 -11.71 39.18
CA GLN A 347 41.28 -12.02 40.61
C GLN A 347 40.44 -11.04 41.45
N SER A 348 40.26 -9.79 40.98
CA SER A 348 39.48 -8.77 41.70
C SER A 348 38.01 -9.13 41.93
N ASP A 349 37.43 -9.97 41.05
CA ASP A 349 36.01 -10.35 41.12
C ASP A 349 35.78 -11.69 41.87
N GLU A 350 36.83 -12.51 42.05
CA GLU A 350 36.74 -13.75 42.87
C GLU A 350 36.63 -13.43 44.36
N ASP A 351 37.26 -12.34 44.82
CA ASP A 351 37.18 -11.92 46.23
C ASP A 351 35.80 -11.37 46.61
N GLU A 352 35.07 -10.70 45.70
CA GLU A 352 33.70 -10.21 45.95
C GLU A 352 32.67 -11.36 46.05
N LEU A 353 32.88 -12.48 45.34
CA LEU A 353 32.03 -13.67 45.43
C LEU A 353 32.35 -14.57 46.64
N SER A 354 33.42 -14.29 47.39
CA SER A 354 33.80 -15.04 48.59
C SER A 354 33.31 -14.43 49.91
N ILE A 355 32.70 -13.24 49.86
CA ILE A 355 32.20 -12.49 51.04
C ILE A 355 30.65 -12.54 51.15
N LEU A 356 29.95 -13.21 50.22
CA LEU A 356 28.55 -13.63 50.34
C LEU A 356 28.47 -15.16 50.49
#